data_AF-A0A7C4KJS6-F1
#
_entry.id   AF-A0A7C4KJS6-F1
#
_cell.length_a   1.000
_cell.length_b   1.000
_cell.length_c   1.000
_cell.angle_alpha   90.00
_cell.angle_beta   90.00
_cell.angle_gamma   90.00
#
_symmetry.space_group_name_H-M   'P 1'
#
loop_
_entity.id
_entity.type
_entity.pdbx_description
1 polymer ?
#
loop_
_entity_poly.entity_id
_entity_poly.type
_entity_poly.pdbx_seq_one_letter_code
_entity_poly.pdbx_strand_id
1 'polypeptide(L)'
;TRFIPWPALAFGLGQVMIFRREAYDLLGGHAAVRTSAVDDLALARLAIRAGLRYAVVDGGERIFCRMYTSFRQAWDGFSKNMFPAFGYNGLVFLFVWLWSGILFLEPLAVIGLHSLGISFPFLRVDLAWVHLGLLVIVWAIPYNRLRFPIYLTLAFPVTFGLAAIVAFRSFLWTINGKAAWKGRRLIRQRIRWLRF
;
A
#
# COMPACT_ATOMS: atom_id res chain seq x y z
N THR A 1 22.01 5.59 5.81
CA THR A 1 20.94 4.78 5.19
C THR A 1 20.64 3.60 6.10
N ARG A 2 19.41 3.46 6.61
CA ARG A 2 19.02 2.36 7.50
C ARG A 2 18.70 1.12 6.65
N PHE A 3 19.27 -0.02 7.00
CA PHE A 3 18.96 -1.32 6.40
C PHE A 3 17.66 -1.85 6.99
N ILE A 4 16.79 -2.42 6.15
CA ILE A 4 15.54 -3.05 6.56
C ILE A 4 15.73 -4.57 6.41
N PRO A 5 15.98 -5.32 7.50
CA PRO A 5 16.26 -6.76 7.43
C PRO A 5 15.00 -7.62 7.33
N TRP A 6 13.80 -7.01 7.32
CA TRP A 6 12.52 -7.72 7.39
C TRP A 6 11.87 -7.77 5.99
N PRO A 7 11.76 -8.94 5.33
CA PRO A 7 11.13 -9.04 4.01
C PRO A 7 9.66 -8.60 3.97
N ALA A 8 8.96 -8.66 5.11
CA ALA A 8 7.60 -8.16 5.24
C ALA A 8 7.51 -6.63 5.12
N LEU A 9 8.58 -5.93 5.52
CA LEU A 9 8.73 -4.48 5.42
C LEU A 9 9.54 -4.07 4.18
N ALA A 10 9.79 -5.01 3.27
CA ALA A 10 10.38 -4.70 1.98
C ALA A 10 9.50 -3.68 1.26
N PHE A 11 10.14 -2.72 0.63
CA PHE A 11 9.49 -1.75 -0.22
C PHE A 11 10.26 -1.70 -1.54
N GLY A 12 9.70 -1.12 -2.57
CA GLY A 12 10.37 -0.98 -3.86
C GLY A 12 9.72 0.15 -4.63
N LEU A 13 10.52 0.90 -5.38
CA LEU A 13 10.06 1.95 -6.27
C LEU A 13 10.58 1.62 -7.67
N GLY A 14 9.76 0.96 -8.49
CA GLY A 14 10.15 0.54 -9.83
C GLY A 14 10.54 1.67 -10.77
N GLN A 15 10.28 2.94 -10.41
CA GLN A 15 10.74 4.09 -11.19
C GLN A 15 12.27 4.17 -11.26
N VAL A 16 12.96 3.90 -10.14
CA VAL A 16 14.43 3.92 -10.07
C VAL A 16 14.90 2.87 -9.08
N MET A 17 15.62 1.87 -9.58
CA MET A 17 16.31 0.87 -8.78
C MET A 17 17.78 0.83 -9.20
N ILE A 18 18.68 0.90 -8.22
CA ILE A 18 20.13 0.90 -8.45
C ILE A 18 20.71 -0.32 -7.76
N PHE A 19 21.48 -1.10 -8.52
CA PHE A 19 22.12 -2.32 -8.05
C PHE A 19 23.60 -2.29 -8.37
N ARG A 20 24.41 -2.88 -7.50
CA ARG A 20 25.72 -3.38 -7.92
C ARG A 20 25.50 -4.54 -8.87
N ARG A 21 26.35 -4.66 -9.89
CA ARG A 21 26.21 -5.71 -10.92
C ARG A 21 26.16 -7.09 -10.29
N GLU A 22 27.11 -7.38 -9.41
CA GLU A 22 27.26 -8.68 -8.75
C GLU A 22 26.02 -9.01 -7.90
N ALA A 23 25.44 -8.00 -7.24
CA ALA A 23 24.21 -8.15 -6.47
C ALA A 23 23.01 -8.43 -7.38
N TYR A 24 22.89 -7.73 -8.52
CA TYR A 24 21.79 -7.93 -9.46
C TYR A 24 21.84 -9.33 -10.10
N ASP A 25 23.04 -9.78 -10.46
CA ASP A 25 23.27 -11.10 -11.04
C ASP A 25 23.02 -12.22 -10.02
N LEU A 26 23.46 -12.05 -8.77
CA LEU A 26 23.15 -12.97 -7.67
C LEU A 26 21.63 -13.15 -7.46
N LEU A 27 20.85 -12.08 -7.64
CA LEU A 27 19.40 -12.13 -7.54
C LEU A 27 18.71 -12.78 -8.75
N GLY A 28 19.45 -13.08 -9.83
CA GLY A 28 18.91 -13.53 -11.11
C GLY A 28 18.21 -12.42 -11.90
N GLY A 29 18.42 -11.16 -11.51
CA GLY A 29 17.82 -9.97 -12.12
C GLY A 29 16.29 -10.02 -12.27
N HIS A 30 15.78 -9.30 -13.26
CA HIS A 30 14.33 -9.28 -13.54
C HIS A 30 13.78 -10.62 -14.05
N ALA A 31 14.64 -11.53 -14.53
CA ALA A 31 14.21 -12.87 -14.93
C ALA A 31 13.66 -13.65 -13.73
N ALA A 32 14.24 -13.48 -12.54
CA ALA A 32 13.79 -14.13 -11.30
C ALA A 32 12.39 -13.66 -10.83
N VAL A 33 11.98 -12.44 -11.21
CA VAL A 33 10.69 -11.85 -10.80
C VAL A 33 9.70 -11.66 -11.96
N ARG A 34 9.97 -12.26 -13.13
CA ARG A 34 9.17 -12.08 -14.36
C ARG A 34 7.68 -12.40 -14.22
N THR A 35 7.32 -13.21 -13.23
CA THR A 35 5.93 -13.62 -12.96
C THR A 35 5.22 -12.72 -11.94
N SER A 36 5.95 -11.82 -11.29
CA SER A 36 5.41 -10.86 -10.32
C SER A 36 4.73 -9.69 -11.03
N ALA A 37 3.56 -9.29 -10.54
CA ALA A 37 2.92 -8.04 -10.98
C ALA A 37 3.60 -6.79 -10.39
N VAL A 38 4.37 -6.99 -9.32
CA VAL A 38 5.08 -5.97 -8.51
C VAL A 38 6.53 -6.45 -8.39
N ASP A 39 7.28 -6.24 -9.46
CA ASP A 39 8.66 -6.68 -9.68
C ASP A 39 9.64 -6.00 -8.73
N ASP A 40 9.47 -4.69 -8.50
CA ASP A 40 10.26 -3.90 -7.57
C ASP A 40 10.24 -4.45 -6.13
N LEU A 41 9.05 -4.73 -5.59
CA LEU A 41 8.87 -5.33 -4.27
C LEU A 41 9.41 -6.76 -4.22
N ALA A 42 9.24 -7.52 -5.31
CA ALA A 42 9.75 -8.89 -5.39
C ALA A 42 11.29 -8.90 -5.36
N LEU A 43 11.95 -8.02 -6.12
CA LEU A 43 13.40 -7.86 -6.09
C LEU A 43 13.90 -7.40 -4.72
N ALA A 44 13.21 -6.45 -4.08
CA ALA A 44 13.57 -6.02 -2.72
C ALA A 44 13.47 -7.17 -1.70
N ARG A 45 12.41 -7.98 -1.78
CA ARG A 45 12.26 -9.18 -0.94
C ARG A 45 13.36 -10.22 -1.19
N LEU A 46 13.74 -10.45 -2.46
CA LEU A 46 14.84 -11.34 -2.81
C LEU A 46 16.17 -10.80 -2.27
N ALA A 47 16.44 -9.49 -2.38
CA ALA A 47 17.62 -8.85 -1.82
C ALA A 47 17.74 -9.07 -0.30
N ILE A 48 16.66 -8.84 0.44
CA ILE A 48 16.66 -9.05 1.89
C ILE A 48 16.87 -10.53 2.23
N ARG A 49 16.21 -11.46 1.52
CA ARG A 49 16.38 -12.91 1.73
C ARG A 49 17.79 -13.41 1.40
N ALA A 50 18.45 -12.81 0.42
CA ALA A 50 19.83 -13.09 0.05
C ALA A 50 20.87 -12.44 1.01
N GLY A 51 20.42 -11.78 2.08
CA GLY A 51 21.30 -11.10 3.03
C GLY A 51 21.96 -9.85 2.46
N LEU A 52 21.45 -9.30 1.35
CA LEU A 52 22.02 -8.12 0.72
C LEU A 52 21.63 -6.84 1.45
N ARG A 53 22.53 -5.86 1.37
CA ARG A 53 22.31 -4.50 1.87
C ARG A 53 21.29 -3.77 0.98
N TYR A 54 20.07 -3.63 1.48
CA TYR A 54 18.96 -2.95 0.83
C TYR A 54 18.57 -1.65 1.56
N ALA A 55 18.30 -0.57 0.82
CA ALA A 55 17.84 0.70 1.37
C ALA A 55 16.87 1.42 0.43
N VAL A 56 15.84 2.06 1.00
CA VAL A 56 15.05 3.09 0.32
C VAL A 56 15.71 4.44 0.60
N VAL A 57 15.95 5.21 -0.45
CA VAL A 57 16.55 6.54 -0.36
C VAL A 57 15.58 7.55 -0.95
N ASP A 58 15.39 8.66 -0.25
CA ASP A 58 14.62 9.80 -0.76
C ASP A 58 15.41 10.45 -1.90
N GLY A 59 14.87 10.40 -3.11
CA GLY A 59 15.45 11.00 -4.30
C GLY A 59 15.33 12.53 -4.35
N GLY A 60 14.60 13.12 -3.40
CA GLY A 60 14.34 14.56 -3.34
C GLY A 60 13.81 15.11 -4.67
N GLU A 61 14.30 16.29 -5.05
CA GLU A 61 13.95 16.96 -6.31
C GLU A 61 14.86 16.58 -7.50
N ARG A 62 15.63 15.49 -7.39
CA ARG A 62 16.60 15.11 -8.44
C ARG A 62 16.03 14.10 -9.44
N ILE A 63 14.94 13.43 -9.08
CA ILE A 63 14.35 12.35 -9.87
C ILE A 63 12.87 12.64 -10.02
N PHE A 64 12.41 12.82 -11.26
CA PHE A 64 11.00 13.03 -11.57
C PHE A 64 10.49 11.90 -12.48
N CYS A 65 9.31 11.38 -12.16
CA CYS A 65 8.65 10.37 -12.97
C CYS A 65 7.16 10.67 -13.08
N ARG A 66 6.69 10.95 -14.31
CA ARG A 66 5.26 11.01 -14.60
C ARG A 66 4.78 9.61 -15.00
N MET A 67 4.41 8.82 -13.99
CA MET A 67 4.03 7.41 -14.21
C MET A 67 2.69 7.26 -14.93
N TYR A 68 1.76 8.19 -14.70
CA TYR A 68 0.40 8.15 -15.23
C TYR A 68 0.01 9.51 -15.82
N THR A 69 -0.71 9.51 -16.93
CA THR A 69 -1.19 10.75 -17.57
C THR A 69 -2.69 11.00 -17.39
N SER A 70 -3.42 10.05 -16.80
CA SER A 70 -4.85 10.18 -16.51
C SER A 70 -5.25 9.44 -15.23
N PHE A 71 -6.40 9.82 -14.67
CA PHE A 71 -7.00 9.13 -13.52
C PHE A 71 -7.18 7.64 -13.78
N ARG A 72 -7.67 7.27 -14.97
CA ARG A 72 -7.87 5.86 -15.33
C ARG A 72 -6.57 5.07 -15.32
N GLN A 73 -5.49 5.62 -15.86
CA GLN A 73 -4.18 4.95 -15.83
C GLN A 73 -3.65 4.79 -14.41
N ALA A 74 -3.79 5.81 -13.55
CA ALA A 74 -3.41 5.72 -12.16
C ALA A 74 -4.24 4.66 -11.43
N TRP A 75 -5.56 4.70 -11.60
CA TRP A 75 -6.49 3.76 -11.01
C TRP A 75 -6.19 2.30 -11.40
N ASP A 76 -5.98 2.04 -12.69
CA ASP A 76 -5.59 0.72 -13.20
C ASP A 76 -4.20 0.31 -12.68
N GLY A 77 -3.29 1.28 -12.58
CA GLY A 77 -1.92 1.11 -12.08
C GLY A 77 -1.85 0.73 -10.61
N PHE A 78 -2.62 1.37 -9.74
CA PHE A 78 -2.73 0.96 -8.35
C PHE A 78 -3.50 -0.36 -8.22
N SER A 79 -4.59 -0.53 -8.99
CA SER A 79 -5.37 -1.78 -9.00
C SER A 79 -4.53 -3.01 -9.37
N LYS A 80 -3.49 -2.88 -10.19
CA LYS A 80 -2.60 -4.01 -10.50
C LYS A 80 -1.63 -4.37 -9.36
N ASN A 81 -1.38 -3.46 -8.42
CA ASN A 81 -0.32 -3.58 -7.42
C ASN A 81 -0.83 -3.91 -6.01
N MET A 82 -2.02 -3.42 -5.62
CA MET A 82 -2.43 -3.42 -4.21
C MET A 82 -2.55 -4.82 -3.60
N PHE A 83 -3.24 -5.78 -4.23
CA PHE A 83 -3.32 -7.14 -3.69
C PHE A 83 -1.99 -7.93 -3.82
N PRO A 84 -1.27 -7.88 -4.96
CA PRO A 84 0.06 -8.49 -5.08
C PRO A 84 1.08 -8.00 -4.06
N ALA A 85 0.97 -6.76 -3.56
CA ALA A 85 1.85 -6.24 -2.50
C ALA A 85 1.81 -7.10 -1.23
N PHE A 86 0.66 -7.70 -0.92
CA PHE A 86 0.46 -8.65 0.19
C PHE A 86 0.96 -10.06 -0.14
N GLY A 87 1.65 -10.24 -1.27
CA GLY A 87 2.13 -11.54 -1.73
C GLY A 87 0.99 -12.53 -1.98
N TYR A 88 -0.16 -12.02 -2.44
CA TYR A 88 -1.38 -12.81 -2.67
C TYR A 88 -1.91 -13.53 -1.42
N ASN A 89 -1.59 -13.03 -0.21
CA ASN A 89 -2.17 -13.53 1.03
C ASN A 89 -3.52 -12.86 1.30
N GLY A 90 -4.62 -13.61 1.11
CA GLY A 90 -5.99 -13.11 1.24
C GLY A 90 -6.35 -12.72 2.67
N LEU A 91 -5.94 -13.51 3.67
CA LEU A 91 -6.27 -13.24 5.07
C LEU A 91 -5.55 -11.99 5.59
N VAL A 92 -4.25 -11.85 5.32
CA VAL A 92 -3.50 -10.66 5.72
C VAL A 92 -4.05 -9.42 5.01
N PHE A 93 -4.38 -9.52 3.72
CA PHE A 93 -5.01 -8.44 2.98
C PHE A 93 -6.34 -8.00 3.62
N LEU A 94 -7.26 -8.94 3.86
CA LEU A 94 -8.56 -8.64 4.46
C LEU A 94 -8.41 -8.08 5.86
N PHE A 95 -7.57 -8.69 6.70
CA PHE A 95 -7.30 -8.20 8.05
C PHE A 95 -6.80 -6.76 8.03
N VAL A 96 -5.77 -6.44 7.23
CA VAL A 96 -5.20 -5.10 7.19
C VAL A 96 -6.23 -4.07 6.73
N TRP A 97 -7.00 -4.34 5.68
CA TRP A 97 -7.98 -3.39 5.16
C TRP A 97 -9.20 -3.23 6.06
N LEU A 98 -9.72 -4.32 6.64
CA LEU A 98 -10.85 -4.26 7.58
C LEU A 98 -10.44 -3.58 8.88
N TRP A 99 -9.28 -3.93 9.43
CA TRP A 99 -8.75 -3.30 10.64
C TRP A 99 -8.46 -1.82 10.43
N SER A 100 -7.84 -1.45 9.30
CA SER A 100 -7.64 -0.03 8.95
C SER A 100 -8.96 0.71 8.77
N GLY A 101 -9.97 0.04 8.20
CA GLY A 101 -11.32 0.60 8.07
C GLY A 101 -11.96 0.90 9.42
N ILE A 102 -11.85 -0.03 10.38
CA ILE A 102 -12.29 0.21 11.76
C ILE A 102 -11.51 1.39 12.35
N LEU A 103 -10.18 1.35 12.34
CA LEU A 103 -9.36 2.40 12.93
C LEU A 103 -9.66 3.79 12.36
N PHE A 104 -9.85 3.91 11.05
CA PHE A 104 -10.00 5.21 10.40
C PHE A 104 -11.44 5.73 10.40
N LEU A 105 -12.45 4.86 10.46
CA LEU A 105 -13.85 5.26 10.39
C LEU A 105 -14.55 5.25 11.75
N GLU A 106 -14.06 4.47 12.72
CA GLU A 106 -14.63 4.39 14.08
C GLU A 106 -14.81 5.76 14.74
N PRO A 107 -13.82 6.66 14.81
CA PRO A 107 -14.02 7.90 15.54
C PRO A 107 -15.06 8.80 14.88
N LEU A 108 -15.15 8.77 13.53
CA LEU A 108 -16.17 9.50 12.78
C LEU A 108 -17.57 8.92 13.04
N ALA A 109 -17.69 7.59 13.08
CA ALA A 109 -18.94 6.92 13.36
C ALA A 109 -19.41 7.20 14.80
N VAL A 110 -18.52 7.12 15.80
CA VAL A 110 -18.86 7.39 17.20
C VAL A 110 -19.30 8.83 17.40
N ILE A 111 -18.55 9.80 16.87
CA ILE A 111 -18.89 11.23 16.95
C ILE A 111 -20.24 11.48 16.25
N GLY A 112 -20.43 10.93 15.05
CA GLY A 112 -21.67 11.07 14.28
C GLY A 112 -22.88 10.49 15.01
N LEU A 113 -22.79 9.27 15.51
CA LEU A 113 -23.86 8.62 16.28
C LEU A 113 -24.19 9.39 17.56
N HIS A 114 -23.17 9.84 18.30
CA HIS A 114 -23.36 10.64 19.50
C HIS A 114 -24.09 11.95 19.21
N SER A 115 -23.80 12.60 18.07
CA SER A 115 -24.49 13.82 17.64
C SER A 115 -25.99 13.60 17.30
N LEU A 116 -26.36 12.36 16.99
CA LEU A 116 -27.74 11.93 16.76
C LEU A 116 -28.43 11.42 18.05
N GLY A 117 -27.77 11.55 19.21
CA GLY A 117 -28.27 11.06 20.49
C GLY A 117 -28.10 9.55 20.72
N ILE A 118 -27.41 8.85 19.81
CA ILE A 118 -27.13 7.41 19.94
C ILE A 118 -25.78 7.25 20.62
N SER A 119 -25.78 6.71 21.84
CA SER A 119 -24.55 6.47 22.60
C SER A 119 -24.46 5.01 23.06
N PHE A 120 -23.23 4.50 23.14
CA PHE A 120 -22.93 3.16 23.63
C PHE A 120 -21.95 3.26 24.80
N PRO A 121 -22.11 2.50 25.89
CA PRO A 121 -21.24 2.60 27.07
C PRO A 121 -19.76 2.34 26.79
N PHE A 122 -19.47 1.52 25.77
CA PHE A 122 -18.10 1.17 25.37
C PHE A 122 -17.52 2.09 24.28
N LEU A 123 -18.32 2.97 23.66
CA LEU A 123 -17.87 3.93 22.63
C LEU A 123 -17.89 5.35 23.19
N ARG A 124 -16.81 5.68 23.88
CA ARG A 124 -16.61 6.96 24.54
C ARG A 124 -16.31 8.08 23.54
N VAL A 125 -17.21 9.06 23.44
CA VAL A 125 -17.08 10.18 22.50
C VAL A 125 -15.83 11.03 22.75
N ASP A 126 -15.41 11.16 24.00
CA ASP A 126 -14.18 11.88 24.37
C ASP A 126 -12.94 11.18 23.81
N LEU A 127 -12.88 9.85 23.90
CA LEU A 127 -11.79 9.06 23.28
C LEU A 127 -11.85 9.10 21.75
N ALA A 128 -13.05 9.14 21.15
CA ALA A 128 -13.21 9.27 19.70
C ALA A 128 -12.64 10.60 19.17
N TRP A 129 -12.80 11.72 19.89
CA TRP A 129 -12.18 12.99 19.53
C TRP A 129 -10.65 12.96 19.64
N VAL A 130 -10.10 12.32 20.69
CA VAL A 130 -8.66 12.12 20.83
C VAL A 130 -8.13 11.25 19.67
N HIS A 131 -8.83 10.16 19.35
CA HIS A 131 -8.49 9.28 18.24
C HIS A 131 -8.51 10.04 16.90
N LEU A 132 -9.53 10.84 16.63
CA LEU A 132 -9.60 11.67 15.43
C LEU A 132 -8.43 12.65 15.35
N GLY A 133 -8.06 13.31 16.45
CA GLY A 133 -6.89 14.19 16.50
C GLY A 133 -5.59 13.47 16.16
N LEU A 134 -5.39 12.25 16.69
CA LEU A 134 -4.25 11.41 16.36
C LEU A 134 -4.25 10.98 14.89
N LEU A 135 -5.41 10.66 14.32
CA LEU A 135 -5.53 10.33 12.89
C LEU A 135 -5.13 11.50 12.01
N VAL A 136 -5.58 12.72 12.32
CA VAL A 136 -5.17 13.93 11.59
C VAL A 136 -3.66 14.08 11.64
N ILE A 137 -3.02 13.90 12.80
CA ILE A 137 -1.55 13.96 12.92
C ILE A 137 -0.88 12.86 12.08
N VAL A 138 -1.37 11.62 12.15
CA VAL A 138 -0.81 10.48 11.40
C VAL A 138 -0.90 10.73 9.90
N TRP A 139 -2.02 11.26 9.40
CA TRP A 139 -2.22 11.56 7.99
C TRP A 139 -1.51 12.84 7.53
N ALA A 140 -1.25 13.80 8.43
CA ALA A 140 -0.46 15.00 8.14
C ALA A 140 1.00 14.65 7.76
N ILE A 141 1.57 13.62 8.38
CA ILE A 141 2.97 13.21 8.14
C ILE A 141 3.24 12.88 6.65
N PRO A 142 2.56 11.91 6.01
CA PRO A 142 2.80 11.59 4.61
C PRO A 142 2.41 12.74 3.67
N TYR A 143 1.33 13.49 3.97
CA TYR A 143 0.93 14.64 3.16
C TYR A 143 2.02 15.71 3.13
N ASN A 144 2.58 16.06 4.30
CA ASN A 144 3.69 17.01 4.39
C ASN A 144 4.97 16.47 3.71
N ARG A 145 5.31 15.20 3.92
CA ARG A 145 6.48 14.54 3.31
C ARG A 145 6.41 14.51 1.78
N LEU A 146 5.21 14.27 1.24
CA LEU A 146 4.94 14.25 -0.21
C LEU A 146 4.62 15.65 -0.76
N ARG A 147 4.67 16.69 0.09
CA ARG A 147 4.38 18.09 -0.25
C ARG A 147 2.98 18.31 -0.85
N PHE A 148 2.01 17.50 -0.41
CA PHE A 148 0.60 17.78 -0.67
C PHE A 148 0.09 18.89 0.25
N PRO A 149 -0.91 19.69 -0.19
CA PRO A 149 -1.50 20.69 0.67
C PRO A 149 -2.05 20.08 1.97
N ILE A 150 -1.64 20.62 3.12
CA ILE A 150 -1.89 20.02 4.43
C ILE A 150 -3.38 19.96 4.80
N TYR A 151 -4.20 20.87 4.26
CA TYR A 151 -5.65 20.85 4.49
C TYR A 151 -6.31 19.56 3.97
N LEU A 152 -5.68 18.87 3.01
CA LEU A 152 -6.18 17.58 2.50
C LEU A 152 -6.10 16.46 3.53
N THR A 153 -5.37 16.64 4.64
CA THR A 153 -5.39 15.72 5.77
C THR A 153 -6.81 15.53 6.33
N LEU A 154 -7.65 16.56 6.29
CA LEU A 154 -9.06 16.44 6.71
C LEU A 154 -9.88 15.55 5.76
N ALA A 155 -9.42 15.40 4.50
CA ALA A 155 -10.02 14.52 3.52
C ALA A 155 -9.49 13.06 3.61
N PHE A 156 -8.79 12.69 4.69
CA PHE A 156 -8.30 11.32 4.88
C PHE A 156 -9.36 10.23 4.70
N PRO A 157 -10.65 10.39 5.08
CA PRO A 157 -11.63 9.31 4.90
C PRO A 157 -11.91 9.06 3.42
N VAL A 158 -11.87 10.12 2.61
CA VAL A 158 -12.03 10.03 1.14
C VAL A 158 -10.80 9.36 0.53
N THR A 159 -9.59 9.77 0.92
CA THR A 159 -8.34 9.16 0.46
C THR A 159 -8.29 7.67 0.79
N PHE A 160 -8.62 7.31 2.04
CA PHE A 160 -8.70 5.92 2.47
C PHE A 160 -9.79 5.16 1.71
N GLY A 161 -10.98 5.73 1.56
CA GLY A 161 -12.08 5.10 0.82
C GLY A 161 -11.71 4.79 -0.63
N LEU A 162 -11.09 5.75 -1.33
CA LEU A 162 -10.57 5.53 -2.69
C LEU A 162 -9.51 4.42 -2.72
N ALA A 163 -8.56 4.44 -1.79
CA ALA A 163 -7.53 3.41 -1.68
C ALA A 163 -8.13 2.02 -1.40
N ALA A 164 -9.13 1.94 -0.52
CA ALA A 164 -9.85 0.71 -0.21
C ALA A 164 -10.60 0.19 -1.44
N ILE A 165 -11.32 1.04 -2.18
CA ILE A 165 -12.00 0.63 -3.42
C ILE A 165 -10.99 0.07 -4.43
N VAL A 166 -9.85 0.75 -4.62
CA VAL A 166 -8.79 0.26 -5.52
C VAL A 166 -8.21 -1.07 -5.03
N ALA A 167 -8.00 -1.22 -3.73
CA ALA A 167 -7.49 -2.44 -3.13
C ALA A 167 -8.45 -3.61 -3.32
N PHE A 168 -9.73 -3.43 -3.00
CA PHE A 168 -10.75 -4.47 -3.17
C PHE A 168 -10.98 -4.77 -4.66
N ARG A 169 -10.92 -3.78 -5.54
CA ARG A 169 -10.89 -4.03 -6.98
C ARG A 169 -9.68 -4.87 -7.39
N SER A 170 -8.49 -4.57 -6.88
CA SER A 170 -7.27 -5.37 -7.11
C SER A 170 -7.46 -6.83 -6.69
N PHE A 171 -8.01 -7.04 -5.50
CA PHE A 171 -8.33 -8.36 -4.96
C PHE A 171 -9.33 -9.10 -5.85
N LEU A 172 -10.50 -8.51 -6.10
CA LEU A 172 -11.57 -9.10 -6.90
C LEU A 172 -11.14 -9.40 -8.34
N TRP A 173 -10.32 -8.55 -8.96
CA TRP A 173 -9.83 -8.79 -10.30
C TRP A 173 -8.80 -9.93 -10.34
N THR A 174 -7.98 -10.05 -9.31
CA THR A 174 -7.01 -11.14 -9.20
C THR A 174 -7.71 -12.49 -8.98
N ILE A 175 -8.69 -12.56 -8.07
CA ILE A 175 -9.42 -13.82 -7.80
C ILE A 175 -10.19 -14.30 -9.03
N ASN A 176 -10.75 -13.37 -9.80
CA ASN A 176 -11.53 -13.64 -11.01
C ASN A 176 -10.66 -13.83 -12.27
N GLY A 177 -9.31 -13.77 -12.16
CA GLY A 177 -8.41 -13.90 -13.31
C GLY A 177 -8.53 -12.76 -14.33
N LYS A 178 -9.09 -11.61 -13.94
CA LYS A 178 -9.28 -10.42 -14.78
C LYS A 178 -8.16 -9.38 -14.63
N ALA A 179 -7.17 -9.64 -13.78
CA ALA A 179 -6.04 -8.75 -13.57
C ALA A 179 -5.25 -8.54 -14.87
N ALA A 180 -5.19 -7.30 -15.33
CA ALA A 180 -4.51 -6.91 -16.55
C ALA A 180 -3.77 -5.58 -16.36
N TRP A 181 -2.69 -5.40 -17.11
CA TRP A 181 -1.87 -4.20 -17.07
C TRP A 181 -1.42 -3.80 -18.48
N LYS A 182 -1.74 -2.56 -18.89
CA LYS A 182 -1.39 -2.01 -20.22
C LYS A 182 -1.70 -2.99 -21.37
N GLY A 183 -2.90 -3.57 -21.37
CA GLY A 183 -3.36 -4.53 -22.39
C GLY A 183 -2.88 -5.97 -22.22
N ARG A 184 -1.98 -6.25 -21.27
CA ARG A 184 -1.48 -7.62 -21.01
C ARG A 184 -2.20 -8.25 -19.83
N ARG A 185 -2.60 -9.52 -19.94
CA ARG A 185 -3.09 -10.27 -18.78
C ARG A 185 -1.92 -10.59 -17.85
N LEU A 186 -2.11 -10.37 -16.56
CA LEU A 186 -1.13 -10.76 -15.55
C LEU A 186 -1.21 -12.27 -15.33
N ILE A 187 -0.06 -12.88 -15.03
CA ILE A 187 0.02 -14.31 -14.73
C ILE A 187 -0.84 -14.57 -13.49
N ARG A 188 -1.70 -15.59 -13.58
CA ARG A 188 -2.55 -15.98 -12.45
C ARG A 188 -1.68 -16.59 -11.35
N GLN A 189 -1.61 -15.88 -10.24
CA GLN A 189 -0.88 -16.34 -9.05
C GLN A 189 -1.83 -17.13 -8.13
N ARG A 190 -1.28 -18.10 -7.40
CA ARG A 190 -2.06 -18.88 -6.43
C ARG A 190 -2.31 -18.05 -5.19
N ILE A 191 -3.57 -17.88 -4.81
CA ILE A 191 -3.96 -17.19 -3.59
C ILE A 191 -3.58 -18.04 -2.38
N ARG A 192 -2.90 -17.43 -1.43
CA ARG A 192 -2.53 -18.03 -0.15
C ARG A 192 -3.55 -17.58 0.90
N TRP A 193 -4.25 -18.53 1.51
CA TRP A 193 -5.18 -18.23 2.61
C TRP A 193 -4.50 -18.44 3.95
N LEU A 194 -3.91 -19.63 4.17
CA LEU A 194 -3.37 -20.04 5.48
C LEU A 194 -1.83 -20.12 5.54
N ARG A 195 -1.12 -19.81 4.46
CA ARG A 195 0.35 -19.84 4.42
C ARG A 195 0.92 -18.43 4.53
N PHE A 196 1.48 -18.13 5.70
CA PHE A 196 2.22 -16.91 5.98
C PHE A 196 3.59 -16.92 5.27
#